data_AF-A0A962AFZ2-F1
#
_entry.id   AF-A0A962AFZ2-F1
#
_cell.length_a   1.000
_cell.length_b   1.000
_cell.length_c   1.000
_cell.angle_alpha   90.00
_cell.angle_beta   90.00
_cell.angle_gamma   90.00
#
_symmetry.space_group_name_H-M   'P 1'
#
loop_
_entity.id
_entity.type
_entity.pdbx_description
1 polymer ?
#
loop_
_entity_poly.entity_id
_entity_poly.type
_entity_poly.pdbx_seq_one_letter_code
_entity_poly.pdbx_strand_id
1 'polypeptide(L)'
;VSTKLDLLGNLVSKMDVLVLGGGMANTFLASRGWNPQKSLYEPDMLDTARAISARAEEQGCRIVLPVDCIAAETFAPDAKHVTCARPDMPKDWEVMDIGPETVKLVQEALEPCRTIVWNGPMGVFEMPAFAIGTTALAKYVAARTGEGRCVSVAGGGDTVSALAQAGVLDDFTYISTAGGAFLEWLEGKDLPGVTVLAKPKAAA
;
A
#
# COMPACT_ATOMS: atom_id res chain seq x y z
N VAL A 1 5.90 -4.82 9.45
CA VAL A 1 4.47 -4.75 9.07
C VAL A 1 3.60 -4.57 10.32
N SER A 2 4.00 -5.13 11.46
CA SER A 2 3.34 -5.01 12.77
C SER A 2 2.84 -3.62 13.17
N THR A 3 3.71 -2.60 13.18
CA THR A 3 3.32 -1.21 13.54
C THR A 3 2.30 -0.59 12.58
N LYS A 4 2.23 -1.08 11.33
CA LYS A 4 1.29 -0.58 10.32
C LYS A 4 -0.09 -1.26 10.40
N LEU A 5 -0.24 -2.38 11.11
CA LEU A 5 -1.54 -3.06 11.24
C LEU A 5 -2.48 -2.32 12.20
N ASP A 6 -1.95 -1.79 13.30
CA ASP A 6 -2.73 -0.95 14.22
C ASP A 6 -3.23 0.33 13.52
N LEU A 7 -2.40 0.92 12.65
CA LEU A 7 -2.77 2.01 11.75
C LEU A 7 -3.98 1.63 10.89
N LEU A 8 -3.98 0.45 10.27
CA LEU A 8 -5.09 0.03 9.42
C LEU A 8 -6.42 -0.02 10.18
N GLY A 9 -6.41 -0.44 11.45
CA GLY A 9 -7.61 -0.45 12.28
C GLY A 9 -8.28 0.92 12.40
N ASN A 10 -7.49 2.00 12.44
CA ASN A 10 -8.03 3.37 12.44
C ASN A 10 -8.40 3.85 11.03
N LEU A 11 -7.63 3.46 10.01
CA LEU A 11 -7.89 3.87 8.64
C LEU A 11 -9.16 3.26 8.05
N VAL A 12 -9.48 2.00 8.38
CA VAL A 12 -10.69 1.35 7.85
C VAL A 12 -11.99 2.03 8.30
N SER A 13 -11.98 2.81 9.40
CA SER A 13 -13.11 3.65 9.80
C SER A 13 -13.20 5.00 9.09
N LYS A 14 -12.22 5.35 8.26
CA LYS A 14 -12.14 6.66 7.57
C LYS A 14 -12.07 6.53 6.04
N MET A 15 -11.93 5.32 5.51
CA MET A 15 -11.69 5.06 4.08
C MET A 15 -12.83 4.26 3.45
N ASP A 16 -13.22 4.63 2.24
CA ASP A 16 -14.15 3.84 1.43
C ASP A 16 -13.47 2.59 0.84
N VAL A 17 -12.20 2.72 0.47
CA VAL A 17 -11.40 1.68 -0.18
C VAL A 17 -10.01 1.63 0.44
N LEU A 18 -9.57 0.43 0.82
CA LEU A 18 -8.22 0.15 1.30
C LEU A 18 -7.55 -0.86 0.38
N VAL A 19 -6.52 -0.42 -0.35
CA VAL A 19 -5.71 -1.28 -1.22
C VAL A 19 -4.48 -1.74 -0.43
N LEU A 20 -4.22 -3.05 -0.42
CA LEU A 20 -3.05 -3.62 0.23
C LEU A 20 -2.10 -4.26 -0.80
N GLY A 21 -0.81 -3.96 -0.68
CA GLY A 21 0.27 -4.53 -1.50
C GLY A 21 1.38 -5.16 -0.64
N GLY A 22 2.43 -5.68 -1.30
CA GLY A 22 3.63 -6.22 -0.66
C GLY A 22 3.36 -7.29 0.42
N GLY A 23 4.25 -7.35 1.43
CA GLY A 23 4.12 -8.33 2.52
C GLY A 23 2.88 -8.14 3.40
N MET A 24 2.28 -6.95 3.39
CA MET A 24 1.01 -6.69 4.08
C MET A 24 -0.14 -7.43 3.40
N ALA A 25 -0.23 -7.35 2.08
CA ALA A 25 -1.21 -8.13 1.32
C ALA A 25 -1.04 -9.63 1.55
N ASN A 26 0.20 -10.13 1.58
CA ASN A 26 0.49 -11.55 1.84
C ASN A 26 -0.01 -11.97 3.23
N THR A 27 0.12 -11.11 4.25
CA THR A 27 -0.38 -11.39 5.61
C THR A 27 -1.92 -11.51 5.63
N PHE A 28 -2.62 -10.59 4.95
CA PHE A 28 -4.08 -10.66 4.83
C PHE A 28 -4.55 -11.88 4.05
N LEU A 29 -3.87 -12.23 2.96
CA LEU A 29 -4.18 -13.41 2.18
C LEU A 29 -3.91 -14.71 2.95
N ALA A 30 -2.78 -14.79 3.67
CA ALA A 30 -2.48 -15.91 4.54
C ALA A 30 -3.52 -16.07 5.66
N SER A 31 -4.07 -14.97 6.17
CA SER A 31 -5.13 -15.00 7.18
C SER A 31 -6.44 -15.64 6.67
N ARG A 32 -6.61 -15.70 5.33
CA ARG A 32 -7.72 -16.33 4.60
C ARG A 32 -7.36 -17.73 4.07
N GLY A 33 -6.23 -18.29 4.47
CA GLY A 33 -5.81 -19.65 4.12
C GLY A 33 -4.96 -19.78 2.85
N TRP A 34 -4.52 -18.67 2.24
CA TRP A 34 -3.53 -18.74 1.16
C TRP A 34 -2.15 -19.13 1.70
N ASN A 35 -1.41 -19.98 0.98
CA ASN A 35 -0.04 -20.35 1.37
C ASN A 35 0.96 -19.35 0.78
N PRO A 36 1.68 -18.56 1.62
CA PRO A 36 2.62 -17.56 1.15
C PRO A 36 3.91 -18.13 0.55
N GLN A 37 4.18 -19.44 0.67
CA GLN A 37 5.46 -20.05 0.27
C GLN A 37 6.64 -19.31 0.94
N LYS A 38 7.61 -18.80 0.16
CA LYS A 38 8.72 -17.99 0.69
C LYS A 38 8.41 -16.49 0.81
N SER A 39 7.23 -16.06 0.36
CA SER A 39 6.88 -14.64 0.35
C SER A 39 6.88 -14.04 1.76
N LEU A 40 7.34 -12.80 1.88
CA LEU A 40 7.31 -12.06 3.15
C LEU A 40 5.86 -11.91 3.66
N TYR A 41 5.62 -12.32 4.90
CA TYR A 41 4.37 -12.11 5.65
C TYR A 41 4.64 -12.20 7.16
N GLU A 42 3.71 -11.75 8.00
CA GLU A 42 3.81 -11.85 9.46
C GLU A 42 2.84 -12.91 10.02
N PRO A 43 3.30 -14.13 10.37
CA PRO A 43 2.44 -15.21 10.85
C PRO A 43 1.79 -14.91 12.21
N ASP A 44 2.44 -14.11 13.06
CA ASP A 44 1.91 -13.73 14.37
C ASP A 44 0.76 -12.70 14.26
N MET A 45 0.52 -12.15 13.07
CA MET A 45 -0.46 -11.09 12.81
C MET A 45 -1.70 -11.55 12.05
N LEU A 46 -1.88 -12.86 11.84
CA LEU A 46 -3.02 -13.39 11.09
C LEU A 46 -4.37 -13.10 11.78
N ASP A 47 -4.43 -13.18 13.12
CA ASP A 47 -5.63 -12.83 13.88
C ASP A 47 -5.95 -11.34 13.77
N THR A 48 -4.93 -10.49 13.85
CA THR A 48 -5.06 -9.04 13.67
C THR A 48 -5.58 -8.70 12.27
N ALA A 49 -5.06 -9.33 11.22
CA ALA A 49 -5.53 -9.13 9.85
C ALA A 49 -7.00 -9.55 9.65
N ARG A 50 -7.43 -10.64 10.30
CA ARG A 50 -8.84 -11.05 10.34
C ARG A 50 -9.71 -10.02 11.04
N ALA A 51 -9.29 -9.53 12.21
CA ALA A 51 -10.02 -8.52 12.97
C ALA A 51 -10.18 -7.20 12.18
N ILE A 52 -9.11 -6.75 11.50
CA ILE A 52 -9.16 -5.56 10.63
C ILE A 52 -10.11 -5.79 9.45
N SER A 53 -10.10 -6.98 8.84
CA SER A 53 -11.02 -7.29 7.74
C SER A 53 -12.49 -7.23 8.19
N ALA A 54 -12.81 -7.82 9.34
CA ALA A 54 -14.15 -7.76 9.91
C ALA A 54 -14.58 -6.32 10.22
N ARG A 55 -13.69 -5.53 10.84
CA ARG A 55 -13.95 -4.11 11.11
C ARG A 55 -14.16 -3.30 9.81
N ALA A 56 -13.39 -3.58 8.77
CA ALA A 56 -13.56 -2.91 7.49
C ALA A 56 -14.95 -3.20 6.89
N GLU A 57 -15.42 -4.44 6.95
CA GLU A 57 -16.77 -4.82 6.52
C GLU A 57 -17.85 -4.09 7.34
N GLU A 58 -17.70 -4.03 8.66
CA GLU A 58 -18.61 -3.29 9.56
C GLU A 58 -18.67 -1.79 9.25
N GLN A 59 -17.54 -1.20 8.84
CA GLN A 59 -17.44 0.23 8.52
C GLN A 59 -17.74 0.55 7.05
N GLY A 60 -18.05 -0.46 6.22
CA GLY A 60 -18.28 -0.29 4.78
C GLY A 60 -17.02 0.02 3.97
N CYS A 61 -15.83 -0.25 4.53
CA CYS A 61 -14.55 -0.09 3.84
C CYS A 61 -14.23 -1.34 3.00
N ARG A 62 -14.11 -1.16 1.68
CA ARG A 62 -13.73 -2.24 0.76
C ARG A 62 -12.23 -2.48 0.81
N ILE A 63 -11.80 -3.62 1.35
CA ILE A 63 -10.41 -4.07 1.24
C ILE A 63 -10.18 -4.75 -0.12
N VAL A 64 -9.22 -4.22 -0.89
CA VAL A 64 -8.77 -4.79 -2.17
C VAL A 64 -7.45 -5.51 -1.95
N LEU A 65 -7.44 -6.81 -2.23
CA LEU A 65 -6.26 -7.67 -2.16
C LEU A 65 -5.82 -8.11 -3.58
N PRO A 66 -4.52 -8.34 -3.80
CA PRO A 66 -4.02 -8.85 -5.07
C PRO A 66 -4.59 -10.23 -5.43
N VAL A 67 -4.93 -10.42 -6.71
CA VAL A 67 -5.49 -11.67 -7.26
C VAL A 67 -4.45 -12.49 -8.02
N ASP A 68 -3.42 -11.83 -8.54
CA ASP A 68 -2.28 -12.38 -9.25
C ASP A 68 -0.98 -11.71 -8.77
N CYS A 69 0.15 -12.29 -9.13
CA CYS A 69 1.47 -11.83 -8.70
C CYS A 69 2.55 -12.11 -9.74
N ILE A 70 3.63 -11.34 -9.63
CA ILE A 70 4.93 -11.70 -10.20
C ILE A 70 5.71 -12.40 -9.08
N ALA A 71 5.97 -13.69 -9.25
CA ALA A 71 6.69 -14.53 -8.31
C ALA A 71 8.09 -14.87 -8.86
N ALA A 72 9.08 -14.95 -7.97
CA ALA A 72 10.46 -15.29 -8.32
C ALA A 72 10.97 -16.48 -7.50
N GLU A 73 11.94 -17.21 -8.06
CA GLU A 73 12.60 -18.34 -7.38
C GLU A 73 13.47 -17.88 -6.18
N THR A 74 14.03 -16.68 -6.29
CA THR A 74 14.89 -16.04 -5.29
C THR A 74 14.69 -14.52 -5.29
N PHE A 75 14.95 -13.89 -4.14
CA PHE A 75 15.04 -12.43 -4.00
C PHE A 75 16.30 -11.87 -4.68
N ALA A 76 16.28 -11.77 -6.01
CA ALA A 76 17.37 -11.18 -6.80
C ALA A 76 16.86 -10.46 -8.06
N PRO A 77 17.51 -9.37 -8.51
CA PRO A 77 17.03 -8.58 -9.66
C PRO A 77 16.94 -9.37 -10.98
N ASP A 78 17.77 -10.40 -11.14
CA ASP A 78 17.89 -11.27 -12.31
C ASP A 78 17.26 -12.64 -12.09
N ALA A 79 16.53 -12.83 -10.99
CA ALA A 79 15.88 -14.09 -10.67
C ALA A 79 14.89 -14.51 -11.76
N LYS A 80 14.84 -15.82 -12.01
CA LYS A 80 13.78 -16.41 -12.81
C LYS A 80 12.43 -16.08 -12.16
N HIS A 81 11.52 -15.51 -12.94
CA HIS A 81 10.22 -15.07 -12.46
C HIS A 81 9.10 -15.45 -13.42
N VAL A 82 7.88 -15.49 -12.88
CA VAL A 82 6.66 -15.81 -13.61
C VAL A 82 5.51 -14.95 -13.09
N THR A 83 4.65 -14.50 -14.01
CA THR A 83 3.36 -13.93 -13.65
C THR A 83 2.33 -15.06 -13.57
N CYS A 84 1.66 -15.19 -12.44
CA CYS A 84 0.69 -16.26 -12.21
C CYS A 84 -0.44 -15.79 -11.28
N ALA A 85 -1.57 -16.50 -11.35
CA ALA A 85 -2.57 -16.41 -10.30
C ALA A 85 -1.96 -16.95 -8.99
N ARG A 86 -2.35 -16.35 -7.86
CA ARG A 86 -1.76 -16.72 -6.56
C ARG A 86 -1.89 -18.21 -6.17
N PRO A 87 -2.98 -18.94 -6.50
CA PRO A 87 -3.06 -20.37 -6.25
C PRO A 87 -2.08 -21.21 -7.08
N ASP A 88 -1.67 -20.69 -8.24
CA ASP A 88 -0.78 -21.38 -9.19
C ASP A 88 0.69 -21.03 -8.97
N MET A 89 1.01 -20.30 -7.90
CA MET A 89 2.37 -19.89 -7.58
C MET A 89 3.26 -21.12 -7.38
N PRO A 90 4.43 -21.19 -8.04
CA PRO A 90 5.34 -22.32 -7.87
C PRO A 90 5.73 -22.51 -6.41
N LYS A 91 5.92 -23.77 -6.02
CA LYS A 91 6.36 -24.12 -4.67
C LYS A 91 7.72 -23.47 -4.38
N ASP A 92 7.90 -22.99 -3.15
CA ASP A 92 9.15 -22.40 -2.67
C ASP A 92 9.58 -21.13 -3.43
N TRP A 93 8.65 -20.45 -4.12
CA TRP A 93 8.87 -19.13 -4.73
C TRP A 93 8.31 -18.03 -3.82
N GLU A 94 8.70 -16.78 -4.09
CA GLU A 94 8.25 -15.60 -3.34
C GLU A 94 7.62 -14.55 -4.25
N VAL A 95 6.56 -13.91 -3.75
CA VAL A 95 5.90 -12.78 -4.43
C VAL A 95 6.78 -11.55 -4.36
N MET A 96 7.16 -11.02 -5.52
CA MET A 96 8.00 -9.84 -5.66
C MET A 96 7.21 -8.59 -6.07
N ASP A 97 6.10 -8.74 -6.80
CA ASP A 97 5.22 -7.62 -7.19
C ASP A 97 3.79 -8.13 -7.46
N ILE A 98 2.86 -7.20 -7.60
CA ILE A 98 1.49 -7.49 -8.06
C ILE A 98 1.46 -7.76 -9.57
N GLY A 99 0.56 -8.64 -10.00
CA GLY A 99 0.38 -8.93 -11.43
C GLY A 99 -0.54 -7.93 -12.14
N PRO A 100 -0.66 -8.03 -13.48
CA PRO A 100 -1.45 -7.11 -14.29
C PRO A 100 -2.95 -7.14 -13.96
N GLU A 101 -3.53 -8.28 -13.57
CA GLU A 101 -4.94 -8.35 -13.20
C GLU A 101 -5.20 -7.60 -11.89
N THR A 102 -4.26 -7.66 -10.95
CA THR A 102 -4.30 -6.86 -9.73
C THR A 102 -4.16 -5.37 -10.03
N VAL A 103 -3.26 -4.97 -10.94
CA VAL A 103 -3.12 -3.56 -11.34
C VAL A 103 -4.47 -3.04 -11.86
N LYS A 104 -5.13 -3.79 -12.76
CA LYS A 104 -6.44 -3.43 -13.30
C LYS A 104 -7.51 -3.35 -12.20
N LEU A 105 -7.58 -4.36 -11.33
CA LEU A 105 -8.51 -4.37 -10.19
C LEU A 105 -8.34 -3.15 -9.29
N VAL A 106 -7.09 -2.76 -9.01
CA VAL A 106 -6.81 -1.59 -8.18
C VAL A 106 -7.18 -0.30 -8.90
N GLN A 107 -6.88 -0.16 -10.19
CA GLN A 107 -7.31 1.00 -10.98
C GLN A 107 -8.83 1.15 -10.98
N GLU A 108 -9.58 0.06 -11.20
CA GLU A 108 -11.05 0.06 -11.12
C GLU A 108 -11.56 0.45 -9.73
N ALA A 109 -10.91 -0.04 -8.66
CA ALA A 109 -11.28 0.31 -7.30
C ALA A 109 -10.98 1.77 -6.95
N LEU A 110 -9.93 2.35 -7.55
CA LEU A 110 -9.58 3.76 -7.38
C LEU A 110 -10.44 4.68 -8.25
N GLU A 111 -11.02 4.21 -9.36
CA GLU A 111 -11.84 4.98 -10.32
C GLU A 111 -12.79 6.00 -9.67
N PRO A 112 -13.62 5.64 -8.66
CA PRO A 112 -14.52 6.59 -8.01
C PRO A 112 -13.86 7.51 -6.96
N CYS A 113 -12.62 7.24 -6.55
CA CYS A 113 -11.98 7.94 -5.42
C CYS A 113 -11.61 9.38 -5.78
N ARG A 114 -12.00 10.33 -4.92
CA ARG A 114 -11.64 11.75 -5.04
C ARG A 114 -10.42 12.15 -4.21
N THR A 115 -10.01 11.31 -3.28
CA THR A 115 -8.81 11.48 -2.47
C THR A 115 -8.07 10.15 -2.41
N ILE A 116 -6.79 10.18 -2.73
CA ILE A 116 -5.93 9.01 -2.71
C ILE A 116 -4.77 9.30 -1.77
N VAL A 117 -4.60 8.44 -0.77
CA VAL A 117 -3.46 8.48 0.16
C VAL A 117 -2.61 7.24 -0.07
N TRP A 118 -1.34 7.41 -0.42
CA TRP A 118 -0.45 6.31 -0.75
C TRP A 118 0.77 6.25 0.18
N ASN A 119 0.94 5.09 0.84
CA ASN A 119 2.13 4.74 1.59
C ASN A 119 2.58 3.30 1.29
N GLY A 120 3.75 3.18 0.66
CA GLY A 120 4.45 1.93 0.41
C GLY A 120 4.26 1.41 -1.02
N PRO A 121 5.34 0.92 -1.67
CA PRO A 121 5.26 0.33 -2.98
C PRO A 121 4.43 -0.97 -2.97
N MET A 122 3.99 -1.42 -4.15
CA MET A 122 3.21 -2.66 -4.30
C MET A 122 4.10 -3.92 -4.36
N GLY A 123 5.37 -3.73 -4.72
CA GLY A 123 6.37 -4.77 -4.90
C GLY A 123 7.78 -4.25 -4.59
N VAL A 124 8.79 -5.05 -4.94
CA VAL A 124 10.22 -4.76 -4.76
C VAL A 124 10.69 -3.81 -5.86
N PHE A 125 10.25 -2.55 -5.77
CA PHE A 125 10.42 -1.52 -6.81
C PHE A 125 11.88 -1.19 -7.14
N GLU A 126 12.80 -1.50 -6.23
CA GLU A 126 14.24 -1.36 -6.40
C GLU A 126 14.77 -2.25 -7.54
N MET A 127 14.04 -3.30 -7.89
CA MET A 127 14.37 -4.23 -8.96
C MET A 127 13.44 -3.97 -10.16
N PRO A 128 13.94 -3.58 -11.35
CA PRO A 128 13.09 -3.20 -12.48
C PRO A 128 12.05 -4.25 -12.89
N ALA A 129 12.38 -5.54 -12.79
CA ALA A 129 11.46 -6.64 -13.10
C ALA A 129 10.27 -6.73 -12.12
N PHE A 130 10.39 -6.13 -10.93
CA PHE A 130 9.41 -6.18 -9.83
C PHE A 130 8.92 -4.78 -9.42
N ALA A 131 9.13 -3.79 -10.29
CA ALA A 131 8.66 -2.41 -10.13
C ALA A 131 7.42 -2.09 -10.99
N ILE A 132 6.93 -3.07 -11.76
CA ILE A 132 5.95 -2.88 -12.83
C ILE A 132 4.61 -2.43 -12.25
N GLY A 133 4.09 -3.14 -11.25
CA GLY A 133 2.83 -2.84 -10.59
C GLY A 133 2.86 -1.50 -9.87
N THR A 134 3.93 -1.25 -9.12
CA THR A 134 4.16 0.04 -8.43
C THR A 134 4.17 1.19 -9.43
N THR A 135 4.92 1.06 -10.53
CA THR A 135 5.03 2.09 -11.56
C THR A 135 3.72 2.32 -12.30
N ALA A 136 2.99 1.25 -12.62
CA ALA A 136 1.70 1.34 -13.32
C ALA A 136 0.66 2.09 -12.49
N LEU A 137 0.55 1.79 -11.19
CA LEU A 137 -0.35 2.50 -10.30
C LEU A 137 0.10 3.94 -10.05
N ALA A 138 1.40 4.20 -9.94
CA ALA A 138 1.93 5.55 -9.80
C ALA A 138 1.51 6.46 -10.96
N LYS A 139 1.71 5.98 -12.20
CA LYS A 139 1.32 6.71 -13.41
C LYS A 139 -0.19 6.90 -13.51
N TYR A 140 -0.97 5.91 -13.11
CA TYR A 140 -2.42 6.02 -13.10
C TYR A 140 -2.91 7.08 -12.11
N VAL A 141 -2.39 7.09 -10.87
CA VAL A 141 -2.76 8.10 -9.87
C VAL A 141 -2.31 9.49 -10.30
N ALA A 142 -1.09 9.63 -10.82
CA ALA A 142 -0.56 10.88 -11.34
C ALA A 142 -1.41 11.48 -12.47
N ALA A 143 -1.76 10.67 -13.47
CA ALA A 143 -2.61 11.10 -14.58
C ALA A 143 -3.96 11.66 -14.08
N ARG A 144 -4.58 10.97 -13.13
CA ARG A 144 -5.86 11.41 -12.55
C ARG A 144 -5.76 12.70 -11.74
N THR A 145 -4.66 12.88 -11.04
CA THR A 145 -4.39 14.14 -10.34
C THR A 145 -4.22 15.29 -11.35
N GLY A 146 -3.45 15.07 -12.42
CA GLY A 146 -3.30 16.04 -13.52
C GLY A 146 -4.62 16.36 -14.24
N GLU A 147 -5.53 15.39 -14.35
CA GLU A 147 -6.89 15.56 -14.87
C GLU A 147 -7.85 16.26 -13.89
N GLY A 148 -7.40 16.57 -12.67
CA GLY A 148 -8.22 17.19 -11.62
C GLY A 148 -9.29 16.27 -11.04
N ARG A 149 -9.15 14.96 -11.20
CA ARG A 149 -10.15 13.95 -10.78
C ARG A 149 -9.99 13.53 -9.32
N CYS A 150 -8.81 13.70 -8.76
CA CYS A 150 -8.54 13.41 -7.34
C CYS A 150 -7.46 14.32 -6.76
N VAL A 151 -7.48 14.47 -5.44
CA VAL A 151 -6.33 14.92 -4.65
C VAL A 151 -5.48 13.70 -4.31
N SER A 152 -4.20 13.70 -4.68
CA SER A 152 -3.27 12.61 -4.34
C SER A 152 -2.22 13.07 -3.33
N VAL A 153 -2.11 12.31 -2.24
CA VAL A 153 -1.12 12.51 -1.19
C VAL A 153 -0.29 11.24 -1.09
N ALA A 154 1.03 11.36 -1.24
CA ALA A 154 1.93 10.24 -1.02
C ALA A 154 2.90 10.55 0.12
N GLY A 155 3.32 9.52 0.85
CA GLY A 155 4.29 9.69 1.94
C GLY A 155 5.04 8.42 2.26
N GLY A 156 6.20 8.57 2.93
CA GLY A 156 7.13 7.49 3.24
C GLY A 156 8.29 7.41 2.25
N GLY A 157 9.50 7.17 2.76
CA GLY A 157 10.75 7.21 1.97
C GLY A 157 10.70 6.33 0.72
N ASP A 158 10.28 5.08 0.87
CA ASP A 158 10.20 4.14 -0.26
C ASP A 158 9.14 4.55 -1.29
N THR A 159 7.98 5.07 -0.84
CA THR A 159 6.96 5.60 -1.75
C THR A 159 7.52 6.74 -2.58
N VAL A 160 8.21 7.68 -1.94
CA VAL A 160 8.80 8.85 -2.62
C VAL A 160 9.84 8.40 -3.64
N SER A 161 10.72 7.46 -3.29
CA SER A 161 11.70 6.88 -4.21
C SER A 161 11.02 6.17 -5.39
N ALA A 162 9.97 5.39 -5.14
CA ALA A 162 9.23 4.69 -6.18
C ALA A 162 8.52 5.65 -7.15
N LEU A 163 7.92 6.73 -6.65
CA LEU A 163 7.31 7.77 -7.46
C LEU A 163 8.34 8.52 -8.32
N ALA A 164 9.52 8.80 -7.77
CA ALA A 164 10.62 9.41 -8.50
C ALA A 164 11.11 8.48 -9.63
N GLN A 165 11.27 7.19 -9.36
CA GLN A 165 11.64 6.19 -10.36
C GLN A 165 10.56 6.02 -11.45
N ALA A 166 9.28 6.14 -11.09
CA ALA A 166 8.17 6.14 -12.04
C ALA A 166 8.08 7.43 -12.88
N GLY A 167 8.80 8.49 -12.49
CA GLY A 167 8.85 9.78 -13.18
C GLY A 167 7.62 10.66 -12.95
N VAL A 168 6.93 10.50 -11.82
CA VAL A 168 5.63 11.17 -11.56
C VAL A 168 5.60 11.94 -10.22
N LEU A 169 6.77 12.22 -9.65
CA LEU A 169 6.86 12.85 -8.33
C LEU A 169 6.15 14.21 -8.27
N ASP A 170 6.30 15.02 -9.32
CA ASP A 170 5.74 16.36 -9.42
C ASP A 170 4.26 16.38 -9.86
N ASP A 171 3.71 15.22 -10.24
CA ASP A 171 2.32 15.09 -10.71
C ASP A 171 1.33 14.77 -9.56
N PHE A 172 1.84 14.57 -8.34
CA PHE A 172 1.01 14.36 -7.15
C PHE A 172 0.65 15.69 -6.49
N THR A 173 -0.52 15.76 -5.84
CA THR A 173 -0.95 16.99 -5.17
C THR A 173 -0.04 17.35 -4.00
N TYR A 174 0.40 16.36 -3.22
CA TYR A 174 1.34 16.56 -2.13
C TYR A 174 2.22 15.33 -1.89
N ILE A 175 3.53 15.57 -1.74
CA ILE A 175 4.50 14.57 -1.33
C ILE A 175 4.97 14.90 0.09
N SER A 176 4.67 14.00 1.04
CA SER A 176 5.12 14.13 2.42
C SER A 176 6.51 13.52 2.61
N THR A 177 7.43 14.36 3.07
CA THR A 177 8.77 13.96 3.52
C THR A 177 8.81 13.57 5.00
N ALA A 178 7.67 13.68 5.71
CA ALA A 178 7.60 13.49 7.16
C ALA A 178 7.69 12.03 7.62
N GLY A 179 7.80 11.08 6.68
CA GLY A 179 8.04 9.66 6.98
C GLY A 179 7.01 9.09 7.96
N GLY A 180 7.48 8.63 9.12
CA GLY A 180 6.63 8.07 10.18
C GLY A 180 5.62 9.06 10.78
N ALA A 181 5.98 10.35 10.89
CA ALA A 181 5.08 11.36 11.45
C ALA A 181 3.83 11.60 10.59
N PHE A 182 3.96 11.43 9.26
CA PHE A 182 2.81 11.46 8.35
C PHE A 182 1.82 10.32 8.66
N LEU A 183 2.34 9.12 8.91
CA LEU A 183 1.51 7.96 9.24
C LEU A 183 0.86 8.10 10.60
N GLU A 184 1.61 8.48 11.64
CA GLU A 184 1.04 8.71 12.98
C GLU A 184 -0.06 9.77 12.96
N TRP A 185 0.08 10.81 12.14
CA TRP A 185 -0.97 11.80 11.95
C TRP A 185 -2.20 11.21 11.26
N LEU A 186 -2.04 10.39 10.23
CA LEU A 186 -3.14 9.68 9.57
C LEU A 186 -3.87 8.70 10.53
N GLU A 187 -3.15 8.12 11.48
CA GLU A 187 -3.73 7.31 12.58
C GLU A 187 -4.67 8.14 13.46
N GLY A 188 -4.58 9.47 13.41
CA GLY A 188 -5.30 10.39 14.28
C GLY A 188 -4.61 10.58 15.64
N LYS A 189 -3.32 10.28 15.75
CA LYS A 189 -2.55 10.57 16.96
C LYS A 189 -2.23 12.05 17.03
N ASP A 190 -2.22 12.59 18.25
CA ASP A 190 -1.67 13.92 18.50
C ASP A 190 -0.16 13.89 18.27
N LEU A 191 0.32 14.73 17.35
CA LEU A 191 1.74 14.92 17.13
C LEU A 191 2.29 15.93 18.14
N PRO A 192 3.13 15.55 19.13
CA PRO A 192 3.52 16.44 20.22
C PRO A 192 4.14 17.76 19.77
N GLY A 193 4.94 17.73 18.69
CA GLY A 193 5.57 18.90 18.09
C GLY A 193 4.59 19.86 17.40
N VAL A 194 3.43 19.37 16.95
CA VAL A 194 2.34 20.22 16.41
C VAL A 194 1.46 20.71 17.54
N THR A 195 1.12 19.83 18.49
CA THR A 195 0.25 20.14 19.63
C THR A 195 0.81 21.29 20.48
N VAL A 196 2.14 21.37 20.66
CA VAL A 196 2.75 22.48 21.41
C VAL A 196 2.59 23.84 20.71
N LEU A 197 2.52 23.85 19.37
CA LEU A 197 2.36 25.07 18.56
C LEU A 197 0.89 25.48 18.42
N ALA A 198 -0.04 24.52 18.54
CA ALA A 198 -1.48 24.76 18.47
C ALA A 198 -2.05 25.45 19.73
N LYS A 199 -1.26 25.51 20.82
CA LYS A 199 -1.64 26.27 22.01
C LYS A 199 -1.66 27.76 21.66
N PRO A 200 -2.78 28.49 21.85
CA PRO A 200 -2.82 29.91 21.57
C PRO A 200 -1.73 30.62 22.36
N LYS A 201 -1.06 31.61 21.73
CA LYS A 201 -0.14 32.51 22.42
C LYS A 201 -0.84 32.99 23.70
N ALA A 202 -0.25 32.74 24.86
CA ALA A 202 -0.70 33.39 26.09
C ALA A 202 -0.73 34.90 25.80
N ALA A 203 -1.91 35.51 25.95
CA ALA A 203 -2.06 36.95 25.73
C ALA A 203 -1.04 37.66 26.62
N ALA A 204 -0.13 38.40 25.99
CA ALA A 204 0.86 39.23 26.67
C ALA A 204 0.24 40.59 27.00
#